data_AF-A0A5C5GJK8-F1
#
_entry.id   AF-A0A5C5GJK8-F1
#
_cell.length_a   1.000
_cell.length_b   1.000
_cell.length_c   1.000
_cell.angle_alpha   90.00
_cell.angle_beta   90.00
_cell.angle_gamma   90.00
#
_symmetry.space_group_name_H-M   'P 1'
#
loop_
_entity.id
_entity.type
_entity.pdbx_description
1 polymer ?
#
loop_
_entity_poly.entity_id
_entity_poly.type
_entity_poly.pdbx_seq_one_letter_code
_entity_poly.pdbx_strand_id
1 'polypeptide(L)'
;MVRITTLALLCLVAAPATAQERESERYERKRLSAGEVVSRTYECSGGMTAISGGYRLYGQPDNSIDFMVVANYPDGRGGWRIDIRNVTDRAQELAFRIYAICQ
;
A
#
# COMPACT_ATOMS: atom_id res chain seq x y z
N MET A 1 -48.96 -33.02 34.36
CA MET A 1 -47.82 -33.17 33.43
C MET A 1 -48.03 -32.22 32.27
N VAL A 2 -47.26 -31.13 32.21
CA VAL A 2 -47.30 -30.17 31.09
C VAL A 2 -45.87 -30.08 30.56
N ARG A 3 -45.66 -30.48 29.30
CA ARG A 3 -44.35 -30.36 28.62
C ARG A 3 -44.30 -28.99 27.96
N ILE A 4 -43.46 -28.10 28.49
CA ILE A 4 -43.08 -26.85 27.82
C ILE A 4 -41.75 -27.15 27.13
N THR A 5 -41.79 -27.33 25.81
CA THR A 5 -40.58 -27.53 25.01
C THR A 5 -40.08 -26.15 24.58
N THR A 6 -39.05 -25.68 25.26
CA THR A 6 -38.36 -24.40 25.00
C THR A 6 -37.71 -24.43 23.62
N LEU A 7 -38.18 -23.60 22.68
CA LEU A 7 -37.43 -23.32 21.44
C LEU A 7 -36.20 -22.48 21.80
N ALA A 8 -35.01 -23.06 21.64
CA ALA A 8 -33.76 -22.33 21.69
C ALA A 8 -33.57 -21.58 20.36
N LEU A 9 -33.74 -20.25 20.40
CA LEU A 9 -33.45 -19.37 19.27
C LEU A 9 -31.92 -19.13 19.24
N LEU A 10 -31.21 -19.78 18.32
CA LEU A 10 -29.81 -19.47 18.03
C LEU A 10 -29.74 -18.10 17.34
N CYS A 11 -29.34 -17.06 18.07
CA CYS A 11 -28.85 -15.82 17.46
C CYS A 11 -27.46 -16.07 16.84
N LEU A 12 -27.41 -16.37 15.55
CA LEU A 12 -26.18 -16.23 14.77
C LEU A 12 -25.86 -14.74 14.65
N VAL A 13 -24.92 -14.25 15.48
CA VAL A 13 -24.32 -12.93 15.29
C VAL A 13 -23.38 -13.05 14.09
N ALA A 14 -23.86 -12.66 12.90
CA ALA A 14 -23.00 -12.47 11.75
C ALA A 14 -22.09 -11.27 12.02
N ALA A 15 -20.83 -11.51 12.38
CA ALA A 15 -19.83 -10.45 12.40
C ALA A 15 -19.66 -9.93 10.96
N PRO A 16 -19.68 -8.60 10.72
CA PRO A 16 -19.28 -8.08 9.42
C PRO A 16 -17.79 -8.41 9.26
N ALA A 17 -17.48 -9.38 8.42
CA ALA A 17 -16.13 -9.54 7.90
C ALA A 17 -15.86 -8.31 7.03
N THR A 18 -15.26 -7.28 7.60
CA THR A 18 -14.62 -6.23 6.80
C THR A 18 -13.53 -6.93 6.02
N ALA A 19 -13.80 -7.25 4.76
CA ALA A 19 -12.82 -7.71 3.80
C ALA A 19 -11.84 -6.55 3.63
N GLN A 20 -10.85 -6.47 4.52
CA GLN A 20 -9.70 -5.62 4.34
C GLN A 20 -8.97 -6.25 3.15
N GLU A 21 -9.28 -5.76 1.94
CA GLU A 21 -8.70 -6.24 0.70
C GLU A 21 -7.23 -5.84 0.70
N ARG A 22 -6.45 -6.68 1.37
CA ARG A 22 -5.02 -6.58 1.48
C ARG A 22 -4.45 -7.34 0.29
N GLU A 23 -4.36 -6.68 -0.85
CA GLU A 23 -3.11 -6.61 -1.60
C GLU A 23 -3.29 -5.83 -2.90
N SER A 24 -2.45 -4.82 -3.03
CA SER A 24 -2.47 -3.93 -4.17
C SER A 24 -1.02 -3.48 -4.39
N GLU A 25 -0.20 -4.39 -4.95
CA GLU A 25 1.24 -4.20 -5.18
C GLU A 25 1.53 -3.88 -6.65
N ARG A 26 2.30 -2.82 -6.91
CA ARG A 26 2.84 -2.54 -8.25
C ARG A 26 4.36 -2.56 -8.24
N TYR A 27 4.97 -3.41 -9.07
CA TYR A 27 6.42 -3.42 -9.30
C TYR A 27 6.79 -2.52 -10.48
N GLU A 28 7.76 -1.62 -10.26
CA GLU A 28 8.28 -0.73 -11.29
C GLU A 28 9.81 -0.75 -11.32
N ARG A 29 10.34 -0.62 -12.55
CA ARG A 29 11.75 -0.34 -12.79
C ARG A 29 11.88 0.93 -13.62
N LYS A 30 12.75 1.84 -13.19
CA LYS A 30 13.00 3.12 -13.86
C LYS A 30 14.47 3.47 -13.81
N ARG A 31 14.97 4.09 -14.88
CA ARG A 31 16.26 4.78 -14.84
C ARG A 31 16.01 6.24 -14.46
N LEU A 32 16.60 6.69 -13.35
CA LEU A 32 16.50 8.06 -12.87
C LEU A 32 17.83 8.77 -13.06
N SER A 33 17.77 9.99 -13.60
CA SER A 33 18.92 10.89 -13.69
C SER A 33 19.37 11.35 -12.30
N ALA A 34 20.57 11.94 -12.19
CA ALA A 34 21.06 12.48 -10.93
C ALA A 34 20.11 13.57 -10.39
N GLY A 35 19.72 13.48 -9.12
CA GLY A 35 18.77 14.39 -8.49
C GLY A 35 17.30 14.24 -8.93
N GLU A 36 17.00 13.40 -9.91
CA GLU A 36 15.64 13.21 -10.42
C GLU A 36 14.73 12.62 -9.34
N VAL A 37 13.50 13.12 -9.29
CA VAL A 37 12.43 12.61 -8.43
C VAL A 37 11.40 11.90 -9.29
N VAL A 38 11.10 10.64 -8.94
CA VAL A 38 9.93 9.95 -9.46
C VAL A 38 8.80 10.01 -8.44
N SER A 39 7.63 10.42 -8.91
CA SER A 39 6.38 10.37 -8.15
C SER A 39 5.52 9.21 -8.63
N ARG A 40 4.98 8.43 -7.69
CA ARG A 40 4.03 7.35 -7.97
C ARG A 40 2.91 7.31 -6.96
N THR A 41 1.72 7.06 -7.47
CA THR A 41 0.53 6.78 -6.68
C THR A 41 0.03 5.40 -7.04
N TYR A 42 -0.31 4.61 -6.02
CA TYR A 42 -1.11 3.42 -6.17
C TYR A 42 -2.56 3.79 -5.87
N GLU A 43 -3.44 3.72 -6.87
CA GLU A 43 -4.85 4.07 -6.74
C GLU A 43 -5.65 2.88 -6.19
N CYS A 44 -6.45 3.10 -5.15
CA CYS A 44 -7.42 2.11 -4.70
C CYS A 44 -8.57 1.98 -5.73
N SER A 45 -8.98 0.75 -6.02
CA SER A 45 -10.08 0.46 -6.93
C SER A 45 -11.44 0.66 -6.26
N GLY A 46 -12.52 0.67 -7.05
CA GLY A 46 -13.88 0.54 -6.52
C GLY A 46 -14.37 1.71 -5.66
N GLY A 47 -13.73 2.88 -5.72
CA GLY A 47 -14.07 4.03 -4.88
C GLY A 47 -13.60 3.90 -3.42
N MET A 48 -12.80 2.88 -3.12
CA MET A 48 -12.16 2.72 -1.81
C MET A 48 -11.12 3.81 -1.57
N THR A 49 -10.83 4.08 -0.30
CA THR A 49 -9.81 5.03 0.12
C THR A 49 -8.61 4.31 0.73
N ALA A 50 -7.41 4.74 0.35
CA ALA A 50 -6.18 4.29 0.98
C ALA A 50 -6.13 4.73 2.46
N ILE A 51 -6.14 3.77 3.38
CA ILE A 51 -5.97 4.03 4.82
C ILE A 51 -4.53 3.87 5.29
N SER A 52 -3.72 3.19 4.49
CA SER A 52 -2.30 2.96 4.76
C SER A 52 -1.62 2.55 3.47
N GLY A 53 -0.30 2.47 3.50
CA GLY A 53 0.49 2.02 2.38
C GLY A 53 1.97 2.10 2.68
N GLY A 54 2.77 1.92 1.65
CA GLY A 54 4.21 2.02 1.76
C GLY A 54 4.90 1.60 0.49
N TYR A 55 6.18 1.27 0.65
CA TYR A 55 7.04 0.93 -0.46
C TYR A 55 8.12 -0.08 -0.04
N ARG A 56 8.72 -0.69 -1.05
CA ARG A 56 9.95 -1.47 -0.92
C ARG A 56 10.91 -1.09 -2.04
N LEU A 57 12.14 -0.76 -1.69
CA LEU A 57 13.22 -0.56 -2.66
C LEU A 57 14.00 -1.88 -2.80
N TYR A 58 14.48 -2.17 -4.01
CA TYR A 58 15.23 -3.37 -4.32
C TYR A 58 16.62 -3.02 -4.84
N GLY A 59 17.57 -3.94 -4.64
CA GLY A 59 18.92 -3.83 -5.20
C GLY A 59 19.72 -2.64 -4.67
N GLN A 60 19.41 -2.14 -3.46
CA GLN A 60 20.23 -1.14 -2.79
C GLN A 60 21.47 -1.82 -2.21
N PRO A 61 22.69 -1.31 -2.48
CA PRO A 61 23.89 -1.77 -1.79
C PRO A 61 23.77 -1.50 -0.28
N ASP A 62 24.23 -2.43 0.56
CA ASP A 62 24.12 -2.31 2.03
C ASP A 62 24.89 -1.11 2.61
N ASN A 63 25.83 -0.55 1.83
CA ASN A 63 26.73 0.51 2.25
C ASN A 63 26.53 1.84 1.49
N SER A 64 25.47 1.98 0.68
CA SER A 64 25.17 3.25 0.02
C SER A 64 23.69 3.62 0.11
N ILE A 65 23.43 4.92 0.17
CA ILE A 65 22.07 5.46 0.02
C ILE A 65 22.02 6.06 -1.38
N ASP A 66 21.62 5.25 -2.36
CA ASP A 66 21.51 5.72 -3.75
C ASP A 66 20.16 6.42 -4.00
N PHE A 67 19.12 5.98 -3.27
CA PHE A 67 17.78 6.54 -3.36
C PHE A 67 17.21 6.91 -2.00
N MET A 68 16.52 8.04 -1.94
CA MET A 68 15.86 8.54 -0.74
C MET A 68 14.37 8.73 -1.02
N VAL A 69 13.53 8.16 -0.16
CA VAL A 69 12.08 8.44 -0.21
C VAL A 69 11.84 9.76 0.51
N VAL A 70 11.39 10.75 -0.26
CA VAL A 70 11.17 12.13 0.23
C VAL A 70 9.72 12.41 0.60
N ALA A 71 8.80 11.56 0.16
CA ALA A 71 7.40 11.61 0.60
C ALA A 71 6.76 10.22 0.56
N ASN A 72 5.85 9.94 1.51
CA ASN A 72 5.10 8.69 1.64
C ASN A 72 3.78 8.96 2.42
N TYR A 73 2.66 9.12 1.71
CA TYR A 73 1.40 9.64 2.28
C TYR A 73 0.16 9.27 1.44
N PRO A 74 -1.07 9.29 1.98
CA PRO A 74 -2.28 9.16 1.18
C PRO A 74 -2.48 10.39 0.27
N ASP A 75 -2.76 10.19 -1.02
CA ASP A 75 -2.71 11.25 -2.03
C ASP A 75 -3.91 12.23 -1.99
N GLY A 76 -4.90 11.97 -1.14
CA GLY A 76 -6.12 12.76 -0.99
C GLY A 76 -7.23 12.44 -2.00
N ARG A 77 -7.00 11.54 -2.96
CA ARG A 77 -7.99 11.06 -3.95
C ARG A 77 -8.33 9.59 -3.81
N GLY A 78 -7.86 8.95 -2.74
CA GLY A 78 -8.09 7.54 -2.46
C GLY A 78 -6.88 6.65 -2.73
N GLY A 79 -5.76 7.19 -3.22
CA GLY A 79 -4.54 6.43 -3.46
C GLY A 79 -3.46 6.64 -2.39
N TRP A 80 -2.41 5.82 -2.45
CA TRP A 80 -1.19 5.98 -1.66
C TRP A 80 -0.06 6.49 -2.53
N ARG A 81 0.59 7.60 -2.13
CA ARG A 81 1.64 8.26 -2.91
C ARG A 81 3.01 8.11 -2.26
N ILE A 82 4.02 7.89 -3.11
CA ILE A 82 5.45 8.00 -2.77
C ILE A 82 6.19 8.89 -3.77
N ASP A 83 7.20 9.59 -3.25
CA ASP A 83 8.17 10.33 -4.06
C ASP A 83 9.58 9.82 -3.73
N ILE A 84 10.32 9.35 -4.73
CA ILE A 84 11.66 8.77 -4.57
C ILE A 84 12.67 9.61 -5.37
N ARG A 85 13.72 10.08 -4.70
CA ARG A 85 14.82 10.85 -5.32
C ARG A 85 16.06 9.97 -5.51
N ASN A 86 16.68 10.06 -6.69
CA ASN A 86 18.07 9.62 -6.86
C ASN A 86 19.00 10.66 -6.21
N VAL A 87 19.67 10.30 -5.13
CA VAL A 87 20.55 11.20 -4.37
C VAL A 87 22.02 11.07 -4.76
N THR A 88 22.33 10.26 -5.78
CA THR A 88 23.67 10.15 -6.36
C THR A 88 23.95 11.25 -7.38
N ASP A 89 25.21 11.34 -7.83
CA ASP A 89 25.70 12.25 -8.85
C ASP A 89 25.57 11.70 -10.29
N ARG A 90 24.99 10.51 -10.46
CA ARG A 90 24.87 9.80 -11.74
C ARG A 90 23.49 9.21 -11.95
N ALA A 91 23.19 8.84 -13.18
CA ALA A 91 21.97 8.09 -13.45
C ALA A 91 22.05 6.68 -12.82
N GLN A 92 20.95 6.22 -12.23
CA GLN A 92 20.84 4.92 -11.56
C GLN A 92 19.52 4.21 -11.91
N GLU A 93 19.54 2.89 -11.89
CA GLU A 93 18.32 2.08 -12.03
C GLU A 93 17.66 1.92 -10.65
N LEU A 94 16.43 2.42 -10.55
CA LEU A 94 15.55 2.22 -9.41
C LEU A 94 14.62 1.04 -9.69
N ALA A 95 14.59 0.08 -8.79
CA ALA A 95 13.57 -0.96 -8.73
C ALA A 95 12.80 -0.84 -7.42
N PHE A 96 11.48 -0.74 -7.49
CA PHE A 96 10.65 -0.51 -6.32
C PHE A 96 9.26 -1.14 -6.45
N ARG A 97 8.63 -1.37 -5.30
CA ARG A 97 7.20 -1.61 -5.18
C ARG A 97 6.56 -0.52 -4.37
N ILE A 98 5.33 -0.17 -4.76
CA ILE A 98 4.40 0.63 -3.96
C ILE A 98 3.19 -0.24 -3.65
N TYR A 99 2.62 -0.05 -2.46
CA TYR A 99 1.38 -0.70 -2.07
C TYR A 99 0.47 0.22 -1.28
N ALA A 100 -0.84 -0.04 -1.37
CA ALA A 100 -1.88 0.60 -0.58
C ALA A 100 -2.75 -0.45 0.14
N ILE A 101 -3.25 -0.09 1.30
CA ILE A 101 -4.32 -0.80 2.02
C ILE A 101 -5.58 0.04 1.84
N CYS A 102 -6.61 -0.53 1.22
CA CYS A 102 -7.83 0.16 0.81
C CYS A 102 -9.03 -0.27 1.69
N GLN A 103 -9.98 0.64 1.91
CA GLN A 103 -11.28 0.37 2.53
C GLN A 103 -12.40 1.22 1.95
#